data_AF-A0A966MHF8-F1
#
_entry.id   AF-A0A966MHF8-F1
#
_cell.length_a   1.000
_cell.length_b   1.000
_cell.length_c   1.000
_cell.angle_alpha   90.00
_cell.angle_beta   90.00
_cell.angle_gamma   90.00
#
_symmetry.space_group_name_H-M   'P 1'
#
loop_
_entity.id
_entity.type
_entity.pdbx_description
1 polymer ?
#
loop_
_entity_poly.entity_id
_entity_poly.type
_entity_poly.pdbx_seq_one_letter_code
_entity_poly.pdbx_strand_id
1 'polypeptide(L)'
;MSGHIFIKDGFYGFDDALYVGIRVLCQMAKTGQSITDFIDGLAPQHATPELRIDCPDDQKFGVIDRLAAHIKSQIDAKNLSLIDGVRVRTNDGWWLVRASNTEAALVARAE
;
A
#
# COMPACT_ATOMS: atom_id res chain seq x y z
N MET A 1 5.28 -0.71 4.40
CA MET A 1 5.20 -1.53 3.14
C MET A 1 6.38 -2.49 3.13
N SER A 2 6.19 -3.78 2.83
CA SER A 2 7.18 -4.84 3.11
C SER A 2 8.24 -5.10 2.02
N GLY A 3 8.10 -4.52 0.83
CA GLY A 3 9.13 -4.60 -0.23
C GLY A 3 9.16 -5.89 -1.06
N HIS A 4 8.19 -6.80 -0.87
CA HIS A 4 8.09 -8.02 -1.69
C HIS A 4 7.51 -7.69 -3.08
N ILE A 5 8.24 -8.06 -4.14
CA ILE A 5 7.85 -7.83 -5.53
C ILE A 5 7.80 -9.18 -6.25
N PHE A 6 6.67 -9.47 -6.89
CA PHE A 6 6.38 -10.74 -7.56
C PHE A 6 6.35 -10.53 -9.07
N ILE A 7 7.21 -11.21 -9.81
CA ILE A 7 7.24 -11.14 -11.28
C ILE A 7 6.94 -12.54 -11.83
N LYS A 8 5.85 -12.65 -12.60
CA LYS A 8 5.49 -13.88 -13.35
C LYS A 8 5.85 -13.80 -14.83
N ASP A 9 6.11 -12.59 -15.34
CA ASP A 9 6.59 -12.39 -16.70
C ASP A 9 8.01 -12.95 -16.83
N GLY A 10 8.17 -14.08 -17.53
CA GLY A 10 9.46 -14.75 -17.68
C GLY A 10 10.06 -15.31 -16.38
N PHE A 11 9.25 -15.54 -15.36
CA PHE A 11 9.67 -16.11 -14.07
C PHE A 11 8.51 -16.81 -13.36
N TYR A 12 8.77 -17.40 -12.19
CA TYR A 12 7.85 -18.33 -11.52
C TYR A 12 6.76 -17.68 -10.68
N GLY A 13 6.79 -16.35 -10.47
CA GLY A 13 5.74 -15.61 -9.79
C GLY A 13 5.79 -15.64 -8.25
N PHE A 14 6.82 -16.23 -7.65
CA PHE A 14 7.16 -15.98 -6.24
C PHE A 14 8.00 -14.70 -6.09
N ASP A 15 8.10 -14.18 -4.88
CA ASP A 15 8.92 -13.01 -4.56
C ASP A 15 10.41 -13.36 -4.57
N ASP A 16 11.20 -12.61 -5.34
CA ASP A 16 12.64 -12.82 -5.45
C ASP A 16 13.35 -11.48 -5.66
N ALA A 17 13.99 -10.98 -4.60
CA ALA A 17 14.68 -9.70 -4.63
C ALA A 17 15.87 -9.68 -5.60
N LEU A 18 16.57 -10.81 -5.78
CA LEU A 18 17.71 -10.89 -6.70
C LEU A 18 17.22 -10.83 -8.14
N TYR A 19 16.17 -11.58 -8.46
CA TYR A 19 15.58 -11.53 -9.80
C TYR A 19 15.03 -10.14 -10.11
N VAL A 20 14.33 -9.51 -9.17
CA VAL A 20 13.83 -8.13 -9.32
C VAL A 20 14.98 -7.15 -9.56
N GLY A 21 16.08 -7.26 -8.81
CA GLY A 21 17.28 -6.43 -9.02
C GLY A 21 17.86 -6.59 -10.43
N ILE A 22 17.97 -7.82 -10.91
CA ILE A 22 18.42 -8.10 -12.29
C ILE A 22 17.46 -7.48 -13.31
N ARG A 23 16.14 -7.58 -13.10
CA ARG A 23 15.14 -6.99 -14.01
C ARG A 23 15.25 -5.48 -14.10
N VAL A 24 15.50 -4.80 -12.99
CA VAL A 24 15.78 -3.35 -12.96
C VAL A 24 17.05 -3.03 -13.74
N LEU A 25 18.15 -3.75 -13.51
CA LEU A 25 19.41 -3.55 -14.24
C LEU A 25 19.24 -3.78 -15.75
N CYS A 26 18.50 -4.82 -16.14
CA CYS A 26 18.18 -5.08 -17.55
C CYS A 26 17.38 -3.93 -18.17
N GLN A 27 16.45 -3.33 -17.42
CA GLN A 27 15.68 -2.20 -17.92
C GLN A 27 16.55 -0.96 -18.09
N MET A 28 17.39 -0.64 -17.10
CA MET A 28 18.35 0.46 -17.17
C MET A 28 19.32 0.30 -18.36
N ALA A 29 19.83 -0.91 -18.59
CA ALA A 29 20.70 -1.20 -19.73
C ALA A 29 19.99 -1.05 -21.09
N LYS A 30 18.70 -1.40 -21.16
CA LYS A 30 17.89 -1.26 -22.39
C LYS A 30 17.54 0.18 -22.72
N THR A 31 17.21 0.99 -21.71
CA THR A 31 16.77 2.38 -21.91
C THR A 31 17.92 3.38 -21.90
N GLY A 32 19.06 3.01 -21.31
CA GLY A 32 20.15 3.93 -21.00
C GLY A 32 19.83 4.93 -19.87
N GLN A 33 18.67 4.78 -19.22
CA GLN A 33 18.20 5.68 -18.16
C GLN A 33 18.59 5.13 -16.79
N SER A 34 19.08 6.00 -15.90
CA SER A 34 19.32 5.61 -14.51
C SER A 34 18.02 5.49 -13.72
N ILE A 35 18.06 4.78 -12.59
CA ILE A 35 16.89 4.69 -11.71
C ILE A 35 16.51 6.05 -11.10
N THR A 36 17.51 6.90 -10.84
CA THR A 36 17.31 8.27 -10.33
C THR A 36 16.57 9.11 -11.36
N ASP A 37 17.04 9.14 -12.60
CA ASP A 37 16.39 9.91 -13.68
C ASP A 37 14.97 9.42 -13.94
N PHE A 38 14.73 8.11 -13.80
CA PHE A 38 13.40 7.54 -13.91
C PHE A 38 12.47 8.04 -12.79
N ILE A 39 12.93 7.97 -11.53
CA ILE A 39 12.17 8.43 -10.36
C ILE A 39 11.89 9.93 -10.44
N ASP A 40 12.89 10.74 -10.81
CA ASP A 40 12.78 12.20 -10.93
C ASP A 40 11.83 12.63 -12.07
N GLY A 41 11.59 11.74 -13.03
CA GLY A 41 10.61 11.95 -14.11
C GLY A 41 9.16 11.63 -13.73
N LEU A 42 8.91 11.04 -12.56
CA LEU A 42 7.55 10.74 -12.09
C LEU A 42 6.85 11.98 -11.56
N ALA A 43 5.51 12.00 -11.63
CA ALA A 43 4.74 13.07 -11.01
C ALA A 43 5.00 13.12 -9.49
N PRO A 44 5.05 14.32 -8.88
CA PRO A 44 5.21 14.44 -7.44
C PRO A 44 4.13 13.66 -6.70
N GLN A 45 4.54 12.82 -5.76
CA GLN A 45 3.63 12.10 -4.89
C GLN A 45 3.65 12.72 -3.51
N HIS A 46 2.47 13.06 -2.99
CA HIS A 46 2.30 13.46 -1.60
C HIS A 46 1.75 12.25 -0.85
N ALA A 47 2.47 11.80 0.17
CA ALA A 47 2.06 10.65 0.95
C ALA A 47 2.45 10.89 2.41
N THR A 48 1.59 10.46 3.33
CA THR A 48 2.00 10.36 4.73
C THR A 48 3.05 9.26 4.88
N PRO A 49 3.94 9.34 5.88
CA PRO A 49 4.62 8.15 6.35
C PRO A 49 3.59 7.10 6.79
N GLU A 50 4.03 5.86 6.98
CA GLU A 50 3.19 4.83 7.59
C GLU A 50 2.93 5.22 9.06
N LEU A 51 1.70 5.61 9.36
CA LEU A 51 1.30 6.03 10.70
C LEU A 51 0.96 4.78 11.52
N ARG A 52 1.53 4.70 12.73
CA ARG A 52 1.20 3.67 13.72
C ARG A 52 0.41 4.31 14.85
N ILE A 53 -0.73 3.72 15.15
CA ILE A 53 -1.63 4.15 16.21
C ILE A 53 -1.75 2.99 17.19
N ASP A 54 -1.25 3.17 18.41
CA ASP A 54 -1.29 2.13 19.44
C ASP A 54 -2.74 1.71 19.70
N CYS A 55 -2.99 0.40 19.61
CA CYS A 55 -4.31 -0.16 19.79
C CYS A 55 -4.21 -1.58 20.33
N PRO A 56 -4.78 -1.86 21.53
CA PRO A 56 -4.74 -3.19 22.11
C PRO A 56 -5.22 -4.29 21.14
N ASP A 57 -4.56 -5.43 21.20
CA ASP A 57 -4.78 -6.55 20.26
C ASP A 57 -6.21 -7.10 20.30
N ASP A 58 -6.82 -7.06 21.49
CA ASP A 58 -8.20 -7.47 21.76
C ASP A 58 -9.24 -6.45 21.24
N GLN A 59 -8.82 -5.24 20.85
CA GLN A 59 -9.71 -4.16 20.42
C GLN A 59 -9.54 -3.77 18.96
N LYS A 60 -8.35 -3.91 18.38
CA LYS A 60 -8.00 -3.36 17.06
C LYS A 60 -8.96 -3.78 15.94
N PHE A 61 -9.39 -5.04 15.91
CA PHE A 61 -10.34 -5.53 14.90
C PHE A 61 -11.74 -4.93 15.11
N GLY A 62 -12.20 -4.87 16.36
CA GLY A 62 -13.49 -4.25 16.69
C GLY A 62 -13.53 -2.74 16.37
N VAL A 63 -12.38 -2.04 16.46
CA VAL A 63 -12.27 -0.64 16.00
C VAL A 63 -12.48 -0.54 14.50
N ILE A 64 -11.83 -1.41 13.71
CA ILE A 64 -11.99 -1.46 12.25
C ILE A 64 -13.43 -1.78 11.86
N ASP A 65 -14.09 -2.71 12.55
CA ASP A 65 -15.50 -3.05 12.27
C ASP A 65 -16.45 -1.86 12.50
N ARG A 66 -16.26 -1.13 13.60
CA ARG A 66 -17.03 0.09 13.89
C ARG A 66 -16.79 1.17 12.84
N LEU A 67 -15.53 1.35 12.43
CA LEU A 67 -15.17 2.31 11.39
C LEU A 67 -15.82 1.95 10.04
N ALA A 68 -15.77 0.67 9.65
CA ALA A 68 -16.38 0.17 8.44
C ALA A 68 -17.90 0.38 8.46
N ALA A 69 -18.57 0.07 9.58
CA ALA A 69 -20.00 0.29 9.73
C ALA A 69 -20.40 1.77 9.63
N HIS A 70 -19.59 2.66 10.23
CA HIS A 70 -19.85 4.10 10.21
C HIS A 70 -19.75 4.70 8.80
N ILE A 71 -18.79 4.23 7.99
CA ILE A 71 -18.48 4.81 6.68
C ILE A 71 -19.34 4.25 5.55
N LYS A 72 -19.86 3.01 5.68
CA LYS A 72 -20.66 2.34 4.65
C LYS A 72 -21.86 3.15 4.14
N SER A 73 -22.48 3.98 4.99
CA SER A 73 -23.62 4.82 4.61
C SER A 73 -23.22 6.20 4.06
N GLN A 74 -21.95 6.58 4.18
CA GLN A 74 -21.45 7.91 3.85
C GLN A 74 -20.69 7.93 2.51
N ILE A 75 -20.13 6.79 2.10
CA ILE A 75 -19.27 6.67 0.92
C ILE A 75 -19.90 5.70 -0.08
N ASP A 76 -19.88 6.08 -1.36
CA ASP A 76 -20.28 5.21 -2.47
C ASP A 76 -19.42 3.92 -2.43
N ALA A 77 -20.07 2.76 -2.57
CA ALA A 77 -19.42 1.46 -2.53
C ALA A 77 -18.27 1.33 -3.55
N LYS A 78 -18.31 2.04 -4.68
CA LYS A 78 -17.20 2.04 -5.68
C LYS A 78 -15.92 2.68 -5.16
N ASN A 79 -16.03 3.53 -4.15
CA ASN A 79 -14.95 4.30 -3.54
C ASN A 79 -14.50 3.72 -2.19
N LEU A 80 -15.09 2.60 -1.76
CA LEU A 80 -14.83 1.96 -0.47
C LEU A 80 -14.33 0.53 -0.69
N SER A 81 -13.19 0.19 -0.09
CA SER A 81 -12.70 -1.19 0.00
C SER A 81 -12.56 -1.60 1.47
N LEU A 82 -13.11 -2.78 1.78
CA LEU A 82 -13.14 -3.37 3.11
C LEU A 82 -12.36 -4.70 3.20
N ILE A 83 -11.49 -4.98 2.21
CA ILE A 83 -10.77 -6.27 2.10
C ILE A 83 -9.74 -6.43 3.22
N ASP A 84 -9.04 -5.36 3.57
CA ASP A 84 -7.94 -5.37 4.55
C ASP A 84 -7.92 -4.05 5.32
N GLY A 85 -8.89 -3.88 6.22
CA GLY A 85 -9.18 -2.60 6.88
C GLY A 85 -10.23 -1.78 6.13
N VAL A 86 -10.18 -0.46 6.30
CA VAL A 86 -11.05 0.50 5.63
C VAL A 86 -10.20 1.38 4.73
N ARG A 87 -10.38 1.24 3.42
CA ARG A 87 -9.76 2.10 2.40
C ARG A 87 -10.83 2.91 1.67
N VAL A 88 -10.65 4.22 1.63
CA VAL A 88 -11.54 5.14 0.91
C VAL A 88 -10.76 5.89 -0.16
N ARG A 89 -11.37 6.03 -1.34
CA ARG A 89 -10.85 6.83 -2.45
C ARG A 89 -11.74 8.05 -2.68
N THR A 90 -11.13 9.19 -2.93
CA THR A 90 -11.78 10.43 -3.36
C THR A 90 -11.25 10.86 -4.73
N ASN A 91 -11.72 11.99 -5.24
CA ASN A 91 -11.17 12.57 -6.47
C ASN A 91 -9.73 13.05 -6.30
N ASP A 92 -9.35 13.41 -5.07
CA ASP A 92 -8.07 14.05 -4.75
C ASP A 92 -7.05 13.09 -4.16
N GLY A 93 -7.43 11.84 -3.84
CA GLY A 93 -6.52 10.90 -3.20
C GLY A 93 -7.20 9.67 -2.59
N TRP A 94 -6.53 9.06 -1.63
CA TRP A 94 -7.04 7.94 -0.86
C TRP A 94 -6.46 7.88 0.54
N TRP A 95 -7.14 7.17 1.43
CA TRP A 95 -6.60 6.81 2.74
C TRP A 95 -6.98 5.38 3.12
N LEU A 96 -6.19 4.79 4.01
CA LEU A 96 -6.37 3.45 4.57
C LEU A 96 -6.17 3.49 6.08
N VAL A 97 -7.02 2.78 6.81
CA VAL A 97 -6.79 2.38 8.20
C VAL A 97 -7.02 0.88 8.32
N ARG A 98 -6.06 0.14 8.84
CA ARG A 98 -6.15 -1.32 9.03
C ARG A 98 -5.61 -1.74 10.39
N ALA A 99 -6.02 -2.90 10.86
CA ALA A 99 -5.36 -3.56 11.98
C ALA A 99 -4.02 -4.15 11.52
N SER A 100 -2.98 -4.03 12.35
CA SER A 100 -1.75 -4.78 12.18
C SER A 100 -1.98 -6.24 12.56
N ASN A 101 -1.47 -7.17 11.75
CA ASN A 101 -1.56 -8.60 12.04
C ASN A 101 -0.50 -9.07 13.03
N THR A 102 0.60 -8.33 13.17
CA THR A 102 1.78 -8.74 13.96
C THR A 102 2.00 -7.89 15.20
N GLU A 103 1.27 -6.79 15.34
CA GLU A 103 1.46 -5.82 16.44
C GLU A 103 0.11 -5.32 16.98
N ALA A 104 0.14 -4.83 18.22
CA ALA A 104 -0.96 -4.14 18.88
C ALA A 104 -1.07 -2.69 18.39
N ALA A 105 -1.37 -2.53 17.10
CA ALA A 105 -1.49 -1.24 16.46
C ALA A 105 -2.50 -1.24 15.31
N LEU A 106 -3.07 -0.08 15.04
CA LEU A 106 -3.65 0.27 13.75
C LEU A 106 -2.59 0.93 12.88
N VAL A 107 -2.60 0.61 11.59
CA VAL A 107 -1.73 1.22 10.58
C VAL A 107 -2.58 2.11 9.70
N ALA A 108 -2.14 3.35 9.51
CA ALA A 108 -2.82 4.32 8.65
C ALA A 108 -1.87 4.95 7.62
N ARG A 109 -2.43 5.29 6.44
CA ARG A 109 -1.72 5.98 5.36
C ARG A 109 -2.70 6.78 4.52
N ALA A 110 -2.26 7.93 4.00
CA ALA A 110 -2.99 8.71 3.02
C ALA A 110 -2.05 9.21 1.91
N GLU A 111 -2.59 9.37 0.71
CA GLU A 111 -1.93 9.93 -0.48
C GLU A 111 -2.90 10.76 -1.31
#